data_AF-A0A9D5GPL5-F1
#
_entry.id   AF-A0A9D5GPL5-F1
#
_cell.length_a   1.000
_cell.length_b   1.000
_cell.length_c   1.000
_cell.angle_alpha   90.00
_cell.angle_beta   90.00
_cell.angle_gamma   90.00
#
_symmetry.space_group_name_H-M   'P 1'
#
loop_
_entity.id
_entity.type
_entity.pdbx_description
1 polymer ?
#
loop_
_entity_poly.entity_id
_entity_poly.type
_entity_poly.pdbx_seq_one_letter_code
_entity_poly.pdbx_strand_id
1 'polypeptide(L)'
;MYFLIEYDRETKKLMRCTPYKDKEQAWKDRFELETKLTKKGKIWTEAVVFEADSRADLEHNHSRYFNDYKGVFRRVKELGIKKRLKELEKKYRSEGVIPESSDLKSGTV
;
A
#
# COMPACT_ATOMS: atom_id res chain seq x y z
N MET A 1 3.05 1.80 20.07
CA MET A 1 2.38 2.98 19.46
C MET A 1 1.30 2.49 18.52
N TYR A 2 0.37 3.35 18.09
CA TYR A 2 -0.66 2.99 17.11
C TYR A 2 -0.49 3.80 15.83
N PHE A 3 -0.78 3.21 14.68
CA PHE A 3 -0.64 3.85 13.38
C PHE A 3 -1.91 3.66 12.57
N LEU A 4 -2.55 4.77 12.19
CA LEU A 4 -3.67 4.78 11.27
C LEU A 4 -3.16 4.91 9.83
N ILE A 5 -3.41 3.87 9.05
CA ILE A 5 -3.11 3.78 7.63
C ILE A 5 -4.36 4.10 6.83
N GLU A 6 -4.23 5.00 5.87
CA GLU A 6 -5.17 5.19 4.76
C GLU A 6 -4.49 4.69 3.49
N TYR A 7 -5.07 3.67 2.87
CA TYR A 7 -4.47 3.01 1.72
C TYR A 7 -5.48 2.86 0.60
N ASP A 8 -5.08 3.25 -0.60
CA ASP A 8 -5.88 3.08 -1.80
C ASP A 8 -5.54 1.72 -2.43
N ARG A 9 -6.49 0.79 -2.37
CA ARG A 9 -6.34 -0.57 -2.91
C ARG A 9 -6.38 -0.61 -4.43
N GLU A 10 -7.02 0.36 -5.08
CA GLU A 10 -7.09 0.44 -6.54
C GLU A 10 -5.72 0.83 -7.11
N THR A 11 -5.13 1.88 -6.54
CA THR A 11 -3.82 2.39 -6.99
C THR A 11 -2.63 1.73 -6.30
N LYS A 12 -2.88 0.91 -5.27
CA LYS A 12 -1.87 0.29 -4.40
C LYS A 12 -0.93 1.32 -3.75
N LYS A 13 -1.51 2.43 -3.28
CA LYS A 13 -0.76 3.57 -2.78
C LYS A 13 -1.09 3.88 -1.32
N LEU A 14 -0.04 4.09 -0.53
CA LEU A 14 -0.16 4.70 0.79
C LEU A 14 -0.60 6.16 0.64
N MET A 15 -1.80 6.46 1.12
CA MET A 15 -2.32 7.83 1.12
C MET A 15 -1.88 8.56 2.39
N ARG A 16 -1.96 7.88 3.54
CA ARG A 16 -1.61 8.46 4.83
C ARG A 16 -1.15 7.39 5.82
N CYS A 17 -0.23 7.78 6.70
CA CYS A 17 0.19 7.00 7.87
C CYS A 17 0.34 7.95 9.05
N THR A 18 -0.59 7.91 10.01
CA THR A 18 -0.63 8.83 11.14
C THR A 18 -0.32 8.09 12.45
N PRO A 19 0.70 8.50 13.22
CA PRO A 19 1.02 7.89 14.51
C PRO A 19 0.14 8.44 15.65
N TYR A 20 -0.16 7.58 16.61
CA TYR A 20 -0.90 7.87 17.83
C TYR A 20 -0.20 7.22 19.03
N LYS A 21 -0.27 7.90 20.17
CA LYS A 21 0.15 7.33 21.46
C LYS A 21 -0.98 6.53 22.11
N ASP A 22 -2.22 6.92 21.86
CA ASP A 22 -3.42 6.36 22.47
C ASP A 22 -4.20 5.51 21.47
N LYS A 23 -4.68 4.34 21.92
CA LYS A 23 -5.43 3.38 21.10
C LYS A 23 -6.82 3.92 20.77
N GLU A 24 -7.53 4.44 21.76
CA GLU A 24 -8.91 4.88 21.60
C GLU A 24 -9.01 6.00 20.56
N GLN A 25 -8.08 6.96 20.60
CA GLN A 25 -8.01 8.02 19.61
C GLN A 25 -7.72 7.50 18.20
N ALA A 26 -6.79 6.54 18.05
CA ALA A 26 -6.49 5.94 16.75
C ALA A 26 -7.72 5.25 16.14
N TRP A 27 -8.49 4.54 16.97
CA TRP A 27 -9.71 3.86 16.54
C TRP A 27 -10.85 4.84 16.24
N LYS A 28 -11.03 5.90 17.03
CA LYS A 28 -12.00 6.95 16.76
C LYS A 28 -11.73 7.61 15.40
N ASP A 29 -10.50 8.01 15.14
CA ASP A 29 -10.10 8.63 13.88
C ASP A 29 -10.25 7.66 12.69
N ARG A 30 -10.03 6.36 12.92
CA ARG A 30 -10.32 5.31 11.92
C ARG A 30 -11.80 5.31 11.54
N PHE A 31 -12.71 5.26 12.52
CA PHE A 31 -14.15 5.26 12.26
C PHE A 31 -14.63 6.53 11.55
N GLU A 32 -14.10 7.68 11.96
CA GLU A 32 -14.38 8.95 11.28
C GLU A 32 -13.89 8.94 9.82
N LEU A 33 -12.71 8.38 9.57
CA LEU A 33 -12.17 8.21 8.23
C LEU A 33 -13.01 7.25 7.38
N GLU A 34 -13.36 6.07 7.90
CA GLU A 34 -14.24 5.10 7.21
C GLU A 34 -15.59 5.72 6.85
N THR A 35 -16.17 6.51 7.76
CA THR A 35 -17.41 7.26 7.51
C THR A 35 -17.24 8.27 6.39
N LYS A 36 -16.14 9.02 6.38
CA LYS A 36 -15.82 10.00 5.31
C LYS A 36 -15.61 9.31 3.96
N LEU A 37 -14.90 8.18 3.93
CA LEU A 37 -14.64 7.41 2.71
C LEU A 37 -15.94 6.85 2.12
N THR A 38 -16.79 6.29 2.98
CA THR A 38 -18.13 5.80 2.61
C THR A 38 -18.99 6.91 2.01
N LYS A 39 -19.07 8.07 2.68
CA LYS A 39 -19.81 9.24 2.17
C LYS A 39 -19.29 9.75 0.82
N LYS A 40 -18.00 9.59 0.55
CA LYS A 40 -17.35 10.00 -0.71
C LYS A 40 -17.38 8.91 -1.79
N GLY A 41 -17.99 7.76 -1.54
CA GLY A 41 -18.01 6.63 -2.48
C GLY A 41 -16.64 6.01 -2.74
N LYS A 42 -15.67 6.17 -1.82
CA LYS A 42 -14.31 5.66 -1.95
C LYS A 42 -14.22 4.19 -1.54
N ILE A 43 -14.88 3.32 -2.29
CA ILE A 43 -15.01 1.87 -1.99
C ILE A 43 -13.68 1.10 -1.99
N TRP A 44 -12.65 1.64 -2.67
CA TRP A 44 -11.33 1.02 -2.75
C TRP A 44 -10.33 1.55 -1.73
N THR A 45 -10.70 2.55 -0.93
CA THR A 45 -9.82 3.09 0.10
C THR A 45 -10.10 2.40 1.42
N GLU A 46 -9.07 1.79 2.01
CA GLU A 46 -9.13 1.15 3.32
C GLU A 46 -8.49 2.02 4.41
N ALA A 47 -9.05 1.97 5.62
CA ALA A 47 -8.54 2.61 6.81
C ALA A 47 -8.25 1.53 7.88
N VAL A 48 -6.99 1.42 8.31
CA VAL A 48 -6.55 0.33 9.21
C VAL A 48 -5.68 0.87 10.33
N VAL A 49 -5.85 0.36 11.55
CA VAL A 49 -5.00 0.70 12.69
C VAL A 49 -4.10 -0.48 13.02
N PHE A 50 -2.79 -0.23 13.13
CA PHE A 50 -1.80 -1.20 13.59
C PHE A 50 -1.15 -0.75 14.88
N GLU A 51 -0.80 -1.71 15.71
CA GLU A 51 0.10 -1.50 16.85
C GLU A 51 1.52 -1.89 16.43
N ALA A 52 2.47 -1.01 16.67
CA ALA A 52 3.89 -1.24 16.38
C ALA A 52 4.76 -0.39 17.29
N ASP A 53 6.02 -0.81 17.49
CA ASP A 53 6.98 -0.08 18.33
C ASP A 53 7.53 1.16 17.63
N SER A 54 7.61 1.11 16.31
CA SER A 54 8.06 2.22 15.48
C SER A 54 7.46 2.13 14.08
N ARG A 55 7.62 3.21 13.29
CA ARG A 55 7.24 3.19 11.89
C ARG A 55 8.08 2.18 11.08
N ALA A 56 9.37 2.03 11.40
CA ALA A 56 10.22 1.07 10.70
C ALA A 56 9.75 -0.38 10.94
N ASP A 57 9.34 -0.69 12.17
CA ASP A 57 8.75 -1.98 12.54
C ASP A 57 7.42 -2.24 11.82
N LEU A 58 6.55 -1.23 11.77
CA LEU A 58 5.31 -1.27 10.98
C LEU A 58 5.58 -1.51 9.48
N GLU A 59 6.55 -0.81 8.90
CA GLU A 59 6.93 -0.97 7.48
C GLU A 59 7.49 -2.37 7.19
N HIS A 60 8.24 -2.93 8.13
CA HIS A 60 8.79 -4.28 8.03
C HIS A 60 7.69 -5.36 8.07
N ASN A 61 6.81 -5.29 9.07
CA ASN A 61 5.79 -6.30 9.32
C ASN A 61 4.55 -6.17 8.41
N HIS A 62 4.31 -4.96 7.89
CA HIS A 62 3.13 -4.64 7.07
C HIS A 62 3.52 -4.00 5.73
N SER A 63 4.58 -4.51 5.10
CA SER A 63 5.17 -4.00 3.86
C SER A 63 4.19 -3.80 2.69
N ARG A 64 3.06 -4.53 2.67
CA ARG A 64 1.99 -4.39 1.67
C ARG A 64 1.47 -2.96 1.51
N TYR A 65 1.46 -2.17 2.59
CA TYR A 65 0.93 -0.82 2.58
C TYR A 65 1.96 0.22 2.15
N PHE A 66 3.26 -0.10 2.24
CA PHE A 66 4.35 0.84 2.06
C PHE A 66 5.11 0.66 0.75
N ASN A 67 5.03 -0.54 0.18
CA ASN A 67 5.60 -0.82 -1.12
C ASN A 67 4.65 -0.32 -2.22
N ASP A 68 5.06 0.72 -2.95
CA ASP A 68 4.46 1.07 -4.24
C ASP A 68 4.98 0.09 -5.31
N TYR A 69 4.41 -1.11 -5.29
CA TYR A 69 4.79 -2.20 -6.19
C TYR A 69 4.68 -1.77 -7.66
N LYS A 70 3.63 -1.02 -8.03
CA LYS A 70 3.43 -0.54 -9.40
C LYS A 70 4.47 0.51 -9.79
N GLY A 71 4.83 1.43 -8.90
CA GLY A 71 5.84 2.45 -9.16
C GLY A 71 7.26 1.89 -9.28
N VAL A 72 7.59 0.81 -8.57
CA VAL A 72 8.88 0.12 -8.71
C VAL A 72 8.93 -0.68 -10.01
N PHE A 73 7.87 -1.44 -10.33
CA PHE A 73 7.78 -2.18 -11.58
C PHE A 73 7.85 -1.27 -12.81
N ARG A 74 7.08 -0.17 -12.80
CA ARG A 74 7.06 0.82 -13.87
C ARG A 74 8.44 1.44 -14.08
N ARG A 75 9.11 1.90 -13.02
CA ARG A 75 10.47 2.46 -13.12
C ARG A 75 11.50 1.45 -13.61
N VAL A 76 11.45 0.21 -13.12
CA VAL A 76 12.39 -0.84 -13.57
C VAL A 76 12.15 -1.24 -15.03
N LYS A 77 10.88 -1.21 -15.48
CA LYS A 77 10.50 -1.41 -16.89
C LYS A 77 11.01 -0.26 -17.76
N GLU A 78 10.77 1.00 -17.35
CA GLU A 78 11.25 2.21 -18.04
C GLU A 78 12.78 2.24 -18.16
N LEU A 79 13.50 1.77 -17.13
CA LEU A 79 14.97 1.67 -17.13
C LEU A 79 15.51 0.44 -17.89
N GLY A 80 14.65 -0.45 -18.41
CA GLY A 80 15.06 -1.62 -19.19
C GLY A 80 15.84 -2.70 -18.42
N ILE A 81 15.82 -2.68 -17.08
CA ILE A 81 16.67 -3.55 -16.24
C ILE A 81 15.99 -4.93 -16.06
N LYS A 82 16.06 -5.77 -17.11
CA LYS A 82 15.39 -7.09 -17.18
C LYS A 82 15.68 -8.03 -15.99
N LYS A 83 16.90 -7.98 -15.44
CA LYS A 83 17.29 -8.82 -14.28
C LYS A 83 16.55 -8.40 -13.01
N ARG A 84 16.49 -7.09 -12.75
CA ARG A 84 15.81 -6.51 -11.58
C ARG A 84 14.29 -6.72 -11.68
N LEU A 85 13.74 -6.69 -12.90
CA LEU A 85 12.33 -6.99 -13.15
C LEU A 85 11.98 -8.42 -12.73
N LYS A 86 12.76 -9.42 -13.18
CA LYS A 86 12.54 -10.83 -12.81
C LYS A 86 12.68 -11.08 -11.31
N GLU A 87 13.62 -10.42 -10.64
CA GLU A 87 13.81 -10.52 -9.19
C GLU A 87 12.60 -9.97 -8.43
N LEU A 88 12.06 -8.83 -8.88
CA LEU A 88 10.85 -8.24 -8.32
C LEU A 88 9.63 -9.12 -8.58
N GLU A 89 9.43 -9.64 -9.80
CA GLU A 89 8.34 -10.59 -10.11
C GLU A 89 8.37 -11.82 -9.21
N LYS A 90 9.55 -12.40 -9.00
CA LYS A 90 9.72 -13.56 -8.12
C LYS A 90 9.40 -13.21 -6.67
N LYS A 91 9.93 -12.10 -6.17
CA LYS A 91 9.70 -11.63 -4.79
C LYS A 91 8.22 -11.35 -4.53
N TYR A 92 7.55 -10.66 -5.45
CA TYR A 92 6.16 -10.25 -5.24
C TYR A 92 5.16 -11.37 -5.44
N ARG A 93 5.47 -12.34 -6.32
CA ARG A 93 4.69 -13.58 -6.41
C ARG A 93 4.77 -14.40 -5.12
N SER A 94 5.92 -14.47 -4.45
CA SER A 94 6.04 -15.14 -3.15
C SER A 94 5.33 -14.42 -2.00
N GLU A 95 5.09 -13.12 -2.13
CA GLU A 95 4.32 -12.31 -1.17
C GLU A 95 2.80 -12.34 -1.45
N GLY A 96 2.33 -13.16 -2.40
CA GLY A 96 0.91 -13.27 -2.76
C GLY A 96 0.39 -12.08 -3.58
N VAL A 97 1.29 -11.21 -4.07
CA VAL A 97 0.96 -10.06 -4.91
C VAL A 97 1.14 -10.47 -6.37
N ILE A 98 0.04 -10.75 -7.06
CA ILE A 98 0.07 -11.04 -8.51
C ILE A 98 0.02 -9.68 -9.25
N PRO A 99 1.09 -9.26 -9.95
CA PRO A 99 0.95 -8.17 -10.92
C PRO A 99 0.04 -8.69 -12.04
N GLU A 100 -1.12 -8.06 -12.25
CA GLU A 100 -1.99 -8.45 -13.36
C GLU A 100 -1.28 -8.17 -14.69
N SER A 101 -1.38 -9.13 -15.60
CA SER A 101 -0.82 -9.05 -16.96
C SER A 101 -1.42 -7.91 -17.81
N SER A 102 -2.50 -7.28 -17.34
CA SER A 102 -3.10 -6.06 -17.89
C SER A 102 -2.25 -4.81 -17.65
N ASP A 103 -1.52 -4.72 -16.53
CA ASP A 103 -0.56 -3.63 -16.25
C ASP A 103 0.70 -3.71 -17.16
N LEU A 104 0.88 -4.82 -17.89
CA LEU A 104 2.01 -5.05 -18.78
C LEU A 104 1.73 -4.67 -20.25
N LYS A 105 0.46 -4.47 -20.65
CA LYS A 105 0.05 -4.30 -22.07
C LYS A 105 -0.27 -2.88 -22.53
N SER A 106 -0.31 -1.86 -21.66
CA SER A 106 -0.47 -0.47 -22.11
C SER A 106 0.88 0.13 -22.52
N GLY A 107 1.30 -0.18 -23.74
CA GLY A 107 2.54 0.32 -24.32
C GLY A 107 2.67 -0.02 -25.81
N THR A 108 1.59 0.09 -26.56
CA THR A 108 1.61 0.25 -28.01
C THR A 108 0.69 1.42 -28.31
N VAL A 109 1.23 2.64 -28.40
CA VAL A 109 1.41 3.44 -29.64
C VAL A 109 2.49 4.46 -29.32
#